data_AF-A0A8T6LE48-F1
#
_entry.id   AF-A0A8T6LE48-F1
#
_cell.length_a   1.000
_cell.length_b   1.000
_cell.length_c   1.000
_cell.angle_alpha   90.00
_cell.angle_beta   90.00
_cell.angle_gamma   90.00
#
_symmetry.space_group_name_H-M   'P 1'
#
loop_
_entity.id
_entity.type
_entity.pdbx_description
1 polymer ?
#
loop_
_entity_poly.entity_id
_entity_poly.type
_entity_poly.pdbx_seq_one_letter_code
_entity_poly.pdbx_strand_id
1 'polypeptide(L)' 'VQTGAEIPFETGLAVERELQQQLFQSEDATEGIAAYVEKRRAAFQGK' A
#
# COMPACT_ATOMS: atom_id res chain seq x y z
N VAL A 1 4.21 10.06 -4.47
CA VAL A 1 3.77 10.09 -5.90
C VAL A 1 4.73 10.83 -6.84
N GLN A 2 5.80 11.46 -6.35
CA GLN A 2 6.59 12.40 -7.16
C GLN A 2 7.64 11.74 -8.09
N THR A 3 7.91 10.44 -7.93
CA THR A 3 8.93 9.73 -8.73
C THR A 3 8.37 8.88 -9.87
N GLY A 4 7.06 8.62 -9.93
CA GLY A 4 6.48 7.74 -10.97
C GLY A 4 6.38 8.38 -12.36
N ALA A 5 6.41 9.71 -12.45
CA ALA A 5 6.19 10.44 -13.70
C ALA A 5 7.47 10.68 -14.54
N GLU A 6 8.65 10.40 -13.98
CA GLU A 6 9.95 10.72 -14.60
C GLU A 6 10.68 9.48 -15.17
N ILE A 7 10.09 8.29 -15.03
CA ILE A 7 10.69 7.01 -15.44
C ILE A 7 9.86 6.36 -16.55
N PRO A 8 10.48 5.55 -17.45
CA PRO A 8 9.74 4.79 -18.45
C PRO A 8 8.60 3.98 -17.79
N PHE A 9 7.46 3.90 -18.47
CA PHE A 9 6.22 3.31 -17.95
C PHE A 9 6.43 1.93 -17.32
N GLU A 10 7.25 1.07 -17.94
CA GLU A 10 7.57 -0.26 -17.41
C GLU A 10 8.34 -0.22 -16.08
N THR A 11 9.25 0.75 -15.92
CA THR A 11 9.99 0.97 -14.67
C THR A 11 9.06 1.52 -13.58
N GLY A 12 8.13 2.41 -13.93
CA GLY A 12 7.09 2.88 -13.01
C GLY A 12 6.23 1.73 -12.48
N LEU A 13 5.78 0.82 -13.36
CA LEU A 13 5.02 -0.37 -12.97
C LEU A 13 5.81 -1.32 -12.06
N ALA A 14 7.12 -1.48 -12.28
CA ALA A 14 7.96 -2.29 -11.41
C ALA A 14 8.05 -1.70 -9.99
N VAL A 15 8.23 -0.38 -9.89
CA VAL A 15 8.26 0.34 -8.61
C VAL A 15 6.91 0.25 -7.89
N GLU A 16 5.80 0.41 -8.61
CA GLU A 16 4.46 0.28 -8.02
C GLU A 16 4.20 -1.12 -7.46
N ARG A 17 4.66 -2.18 -8.16
CA ARG A 17 4.55 -3.56 -7.68
C ARG A 17 5.34 -3.78 -6.39
N GLU A 18 6.56 -3.25 -6.31
CA GLU A 18 7.38 -3.36 -5.11
C GLU A 18 6.73 -2.63 -3.92
N LEU A 19 6.27 -1.39 -4.13
CA LEU A 19 5.61 -0.61 -3.09
C LEU A 19 4.29 -1.25 -2.65
N GLN A 20 3.51 -1.82 -3.56
CA GLN A 20 2.31 -2.58 -3.20
C GLN A 20 2.66 -3.80 -2.36
N GLN A 21 3.69 -4.56 -2.73
CA GLN A 21 4.09 -5.74 -1.95
C GLN A 21 4.52 -5.37 -0.53
N GLN A 22 5.23 -4.26 -0.36
CA GLN A 22 5.60 -3.74 0.97
C GLN A 22 4.37 -3.29 1.75
N LEU A 23 3.44 -2.58 1.11
CA LEU A 23 2.18 -2.15 1.73
C LEU A 23 1.38 -3.36 2.23
N PHE A 24 1.25 -4.43 1.45
CA PHE A 24 0.52 -5.64 1.86
C PHE A 24 1.18 -6.41 3.01
N GLN A 25 2.45 -6.13 3.32
CA GLN A 25 3.15 -6.69 4.47
C GLN A 25 3.04 -5.81 5.72
N SER A 26 2.45 -4.61 5.62
CA SER A 26 2.35 -3.72 6.77
C SER A 26 1.25 -4.13 7.76
N GLU A 27 1.42 -3.73 9.02
CA GLU A 27 0.40 -3.90 10.05
C GLU A 27 -0.88 -3.16 9.66
N ASP A 28 -0.75 -2.01 9.00
CA ASP A 28 -1.88 -1.19 8.54
C ASP A 28 -2.68 -1.85 7.42
N ALA A 29 -2.06 -2.62 6.53
CA ALA A 29 -2.80 -3.40 5.53
C ALA A 29 -3.64 -4.51 6.19
N THR A 30 -3.06 -5.17 7.19
CA THR A 30 -3.77 -6.22 7.95
C THR A 30 -4.95 -5.61 8.73
N GLU A 31 -4.73 -4.48 9.40
CA GLU A 31 -5.76 -3.75 10.14
C GLU A 31 -6.87 -3.22 9.21
N GLY A 32 -6.51 -2.69 8.04
CA GLY A 32 -7.50 -2.23 7.05
C GLY A 32 -8.43 -3.34 6.59
N ILE A 33 -7.90 -4.54 6.34
CA ILE A 33 -8.68 -5.72 5.97
C ILE A 33 -9.55 -6.18 7.15
N ALA A 34 -8.97 -6.30 8.36
CA ALA A 34 -9.69 -6.74 9.55
C ALA A 34 -10.85 -5.79 9.90
N ALA A 35 -10.60 -4.47 9.91
CA ALA A 35 -11.61 -3.46 10.18
C ALA A 35 -12.75 -3.46 9.16
N TYR A 36 -12.44 -3.72 7.87
CA TYR A 36 -13.45 -3.87 6.83
C TYR A 36 -14.35 -5.09 7.08
N VAL A 37 -13.76 -6.25 7.42
CA VAL A 37 -14.50 -7.48 7.74
C VAL A 37 -15.37 -7.30 8.99
N GLU A 38 -14.82 -6.65 10.02
CA GLU A 38 -15.50 -6.41 11.30
C GLU A 38 -16.47 -5.22 11.27
N LYS A 39 -16.57 -4.49 10.15
CA LYS A 39 -17.41 -3.29 9.97
C LYS A 39 -17.19 -2.23 11.05
N ARG A 40 -15.94 -2.06 11.46
CA ARG A 40 -15.51 -1.02 12.41
C ARG A 40 -14.60 -0.02 11.72
N ARG A 41 -14.35 1.10 12.38
CA ARG A 41 -13.35 2.07 11.93
C ARG A 41 -11.96 1.46 12.13
N ALA A 42 -11.11 1.54 11.10
CA ALA A 42 -9.71 1.13 11.18
C ALA A 42 -8.89 2.10 12.01
N ALA A 43 -7.93 1.57 12.76
CA ALA A 43 -6.97 2.34 13.57
C ALA A 43 -5.56 2.22 12.98
N PHE A 44 -5.28 3.02 11.94
CA PHE A 44 -3.97 3.05 11.28
C PHE A 44 -2.90 3.69 12.16
N GLN A 45 -1.70 3.10 12.15
CA GLN A 45 -0.56 3.55 12.96
C GLN A 45 0.58 4.15 12.12
N GLY A 46 0.51 4.04 10.78
CA GLY A 46 1.46 4.65 9.86
C GLY A 46 2.84 4.00 9.87
N LYS A 47 2.91 2.70 10.14
CA LYS A 47 4.15 1.91 10.26
C LYS A 47 4.13 0.66 9.38
#